data_AF-A0A8T2SGG6-F1
#
_entry.id   AF-A0A8T2SGG6-F1
#
_cell.length_a   1.000
_cell.length_b   1.000
_cell.length_c   1.000
_cell.angle_alpha   90.00
_cell.angle_beta   90.00
_cell.angle_gamma   90.00
#
_symmetry.space_group_name_H-M   'P 1'
#
loop_
_entity.id
_entity.type
_entity.pdbx_description
1 polymer ?
#
loop_
_entity_poly.entity_id
_entity_poly.type
_entity_poly.pdbx_seq_one_letter_code
_entity_poly.pdbx_strand_id
1 'polypeptide(L)'
;MWHAHQLHPKAYVQDLTELLGRVLDHDDSDLDRSPGQKLDKGFHESCELWLQNYGDVYERAGAMYRGLPPAPILPSHQIPAVGTPIDFVPLSPREVLQVYVTILRVQNLPKKKGDIRVRLKLERKCSSFKLETFSVPLREGAFWKHTWMFQAEKSTEALKIELLRRHSSILTWMMEGSDVLGYTSVSWEYLLSMPTLSLCGWLPLTRWVSQSNCPSLYVCISLTPPEPGPHLLRIINSLPTDDEGRMGMGSFFDRRGCWLTRTVLDYSNKEVFIIRARFSDGFTHTPEAEKCIYIHKGGWEYKNSHSRTGYTPAVVAVAYQVVTGQESKKELSRQRCWCFFGKTSEILVRASDVDSNWDLRLDLELHGNLGGQIRLVCGRKLDYEVKGATEEEEGGFVTVIRYNLADAPLGKATAVFNWRTGAMEVSPQESVVLILLFSSIISRSVLDMKHIKVKFNRHRRPPP
;
A
#
# COMPACT_ATOMS: atom_id res chain seq x y z
N MET A 1 16.63 20.09 -14.04
CA MET A 1 17.05 21.28 -14.82
C MET A 1 18.49 21.68 -14.54
N TRP A 2 18.88 22.04 -13.31
CA TRP A 2 20.26 22.47 -13.02
C TRP A 2 21.33 21.41 -13.34
N HIS A 3 21.23 20.19 -12.81
CA HIS A 3 22.15 19.10 -13.16
C HIS A 3 22.18 18.80 -14.67
N ALA A 4 21.04 18.92 -15.36
CA ALA A 4 20.99 18.72 -16.81
C ALA A 4 21.75 19.84 -17.55
N HIS A 5 21.68 21.08 -17.08
CA HIS A 5 22.43 22.20 -17.64
C HIS A 5 23.95 22.01 -17.47
N GLN A 6 24.40 21.45 -16.34
CA GLN A 6 25.81 21.11 -16.11
C GLN A 6 26.38 20.12 -17.14
N LEU A 7 25.53 19.27 -17.74
CA LEU A 7 25.93 18.38 -18.84
C LEU A 7 26.27 19.14 -20.14
N HIS A 8 25.97 20.44 -20.22
CA HIS A 8 26.32 21.34 -21.32
C HIS A 8 27.34 22.39 -20.84
N PRO A 9 28.60 22.02 -20.56
CA PRO A 9 29.54 22.83 -19.79
C PRO A 9 29.83 24.20 -20.41
N LYS A 10 29.83 24.33 -21.75
CA LYS A 10 30.04 25.61 -22.42
C LYS A 10 28.88 26.59 -22.17
N ALA A 11 27.65 26.12 -22.33
CA ALA A 11 26.45 26.91 -22.04
C ALA A 11 26.39 27.25 -20.54
N TYR A 12 26.67 26.26 -19.68
CA TYR A 12 26.68 26.44 -18.24
C TYR A 12 27.65 27.53 -17.79
N VAL A 13 28.89 27.53 -18.30
CA VAL A 13 29.88 28.55 -17.97
C VAL A 13 29.47 29.92 -18.48
N GLN A 14 28.99 30.00 -19.73
CA GLN A 14 28.54 31.26 -20.32
C GLN A 14 27.39 31.87 -19.51
N ASP A 15 26.31 31.11 -19.32
CA ASP A 15 25.10 31.56 -18.65
C ASP A 15 25.38 31.98 -17.20
N LEU A 16 26.19 31.23 -16.46
CA LEU A 16 26.50 31.58 -15.07
C LEU A 16 27.49 32.73 -14.95
N THR A 17 28.43 32.87 -15.86
CA THR A 17 29.31 34.04 -15.88
C THR A 17 28.50 35.30 -16.20
N GLU A 18 27.53 35.22 -17.11
CA GLU A 18 26.62 36.32 -17.42
C GLU A 18 25.70 36.67 -16.25
N LEU A 19 25.11 35.67 -15.58
CA LEU A 19 24.13 35.87 -14.50
C LEU A 19 24.77 36.21 -13.15
N LEU A 20 25.89 35.57 -12.81
CA LEU A 20 26.50 35.60 -11.47
C LEU A 20 27.91 36.18 -11.46
N GLY A 21 28.48 36.51 -12.62
CA GLY A 21 29.87 36.97 -12.75
C GLY A 21 30.92 35.89 -12.53
N ARG A 22 30.50 34.63 -12.32
CA ARG A 22 31.38 33.48 -12.05
C ARG A 22 30.67 32.17 -12.34
N VAL A 23 31.46 31.12 -12.55
CA VAL A 23 30.94 29.76 -12.57
C VAL A 23 30.50 29.37 -11.16
N LEU A 24 29.28 28.85 -11.03
CA LEU A 24 28.78 28.27 -9.79
C LEU A 24 29.31 26.84 -9.69
N ASP A 25 30.23 26.64 -8.74
CA ASP A 25 30.81 25.35 -8.42
C ASP A 25 29.77 24.42 -7.80
N HIS A 26 29.99 23.11 -7.96
CA HIS A 26 29.07 22.07 -7.53
C HIS A 26 29.82 20.91 -6.87
N ASP A 27 29.57 20.72 -5.58
CA ASP A 27 30.12 19.64 -4.77
C ASP A 27 28.97 18.81 -4.19
N ASP A 28 28.76 17.64 -4.79
CA ASP A 28 27.74 16.65 -4.42
C ASP A 28 28.28 15.50 -3.55
N SER A 29 29.46 15.68 -2.95
CA SER A 29 30.05 14.65 -2.08
C SER A 29 29.35 14.54 -0.72
N ASP A 30 28.62 15.58 -0.30
CA ASP A 30 27.89 15.60 0.96
C ASP A 30 26.49 14.99 0.79
N LEU A 31 26.22 13.93 1.56
CA LEU A 31 24.94 13.24 1.59
C LEU A 31 24.25 13.38 2.96
N ASP A 32 24.89 14.03 3.94
CA ASP A 32 24.39 14.09 5.30
C ASP A 32 23.30 15.17 5.43
N ARG A 33 22.07 14.70 5.52
CA ARG A 33 20.86 15.51 5.74
C ARG A 33 20.40 15.49 7.20
N SER A 34 21.26 15.07 8.13
CA SER A 34 20.94 15.07 9.55
C SER A 34 20.70 16.50 10.06
N PRO A 35 19.87 16.70 11.09
CA PRO A 35 19.55 18.03 11.60
C PRO A 35 20.81 18.84 11.92
N GLY A 36 20.87 20.07 11.42
CA GLY A 36 21.98 21.01 11.62
C GLY A 36 23.18 20.83 10.68
N GLN A 37 23.17 19.85 9.79
CA GLN A 37 24.21 19.67 8.76
C GLN A 37 24.01 20.61 7.57
N LYS A 38 25.01 20.69 6.67
CA LYS A 38 25.04 21.62 5.53
C LYS A 38 23.76 21.54 4.69
N LEU A 39 23.34 20.33 4.30
CA LEU A 39 22.16 20.13 3.47
C LEU A 39 20.84 20.47 4.19
N ASP A 40 20.76 20.21 5.50
CA ASP A 40 19.59 20.56 6.32
C ASP A 40 19.46 22.08 6.49
N LYS A 41 20.56 22.76 6.86
CA LYS A 41 20.62 24.22 6.99
C LYS A 41 20.33 24.92 5.67
N GLY A 42 21.00 24.51 4.59
CA GLY A 42 20.80 25.11 3.26
C GLY A 42 19.37 24.91 2.75
N PHE A 43 18.76 23.76 3.04
CA PHE A 43 17.34 23.53 2.73
C PHE A 43 16.43 24.47 3.54
N HIS A 44 16.68 24.64 4.84
CA HIS A 44 15.88 25.54 5.69
C HIS A 44 16.00 27.00 5.23
N GLU A 45 17.22 27.48 4.99
CA GLU A 45 17.50 28.82 4.47
C GLU A 45 16.80 29.06 3.14
N SER A 46 16.83 28.07 2.24
CA SER A 46 16.14 28.13 0.95
C SER A 46 14.63 28.29 1.15
N CYS A 47 14.03 27.52 2.06
CA CYS A 47 12.59 27.60 2.33
C CYS A 47 12.19 28.95 2.96
N GLU A 48 13.02 29.51 3.84
CA GLU A 48 12.78 30.83 4.43
C GLU A 48 12.91 31.95 3.41
N LEU A 49 13.99 32.00 2.64
CA LEU A 49 14.21 32.99 1.60
C LEU A 49 13.11 32.91 0.53
N TRP A 50 12.69 31.71 0.15
CA TRP A 50 11.60 31.51 -0.80
C TRP A 50 10.28 32.08 -0.28
N LEU A 51 9.91 31.77 0.97
CA LEU A 51 8.71 32.29 1.59
C LEU A 51 8.74 33.81 1.78
N GLN A 52 9.89 34.37 2.13
CA GLN A 52 10.06 35.82 2.29
C GLN A 52 9.95 36.55 0.96
N ASN A 53 10.56 36.02 -0.11
CA ASN A 53 10.63 36.67 -1.41
C ASN A 53 9.34 36.50 -2.23
N TYR A 54 8.71 35.33 -2.17
CA TYR A 54 7.59 34.98 -3.04
C TYR A 54 6.25 34.80 -2.31
N GLY A 55 6.25 34.69 -0.98
CA GLY A 55 5.06 34.40 -0.20
C GLY A 55 4.53 32.97 -0.36
N ASP A 56 5.22 32.11 -1.10
CA ASP A 56 4.91 30.69 -1.35
C ASP A 56 5.83 29.77 -0.54
N VAL A 57 5.49 28.50 -0.41
CA VAL A 57 6.38 27.47 0.13
C VAL A 57 7.29 26.93 -0.97
N TYR A 58 8.54 26.62 -0.61
CA TYR A 58 9.51 26.04 -1.55
C TYR A 58 9.18 24.57 -1.81
N GLU A 59 8.75 23.89 -0.76
CA GLU A 59 8.47 22.47 -0.72
C GLU A 59 7.25 22.08 -1.54
N ARG A 60 7.34 20.96 -2.25
CA ARG A 60 6.26 20.46 -3.11
C ARG A 60 6.13 18.95 -3.04
N ALA A 61 4.92 18.46 -3.26
CA ALA A 61 4.67 17.04 -3.45
C ALA A 61 5.53 16.49 -4.61
N GLY A 62 6.11 15.32 -4.41
CA GLY A 62 6.98 14.63 -5.37
C GLY A 62 8.44 15.06 -5.34
N ALA A 63 8.74 16.26 -4.84
CA ALA A 63 10.08 16.87 -4.87
C ALA A 63 10.86 16.76 -3.56
N MET A 64 10.24 16.23 -2.50
CA MET A 64 10.87 16.12 -1.18
C MET A 64 11.83 14.92 -1.10
N TYR A 65 12.85 15.04 -0.24
CA TYR A 65 13.75 13.94 0.09
C TYR A 65 12.97 12.75 0.68
N ARG A 66 13.16 11.56 0.11
CA ARG A 66 12.42 10.34 0.47
C ARG A 66 13.17 9.43 1.45
N GLY A 67 14.30 9.89 1.97
CA GLY A 67 15.22 9.08 2.75
C GLY A 67 16.27 8.40 1.87
N LEU A 68 17.16 7.65 2.52
CA LEU A 68 18.14 6.82 1.84
C LEU A 68 17.43 5.65 1.15
N PRO A 69 17.89 5.22 -0.03
CA PRO A 69 17.37 4.02 -0.66
C PRO A 69 17.59 2.81 0.26
N PRO A 70 16.68 1.82 0.23
CA PRO A 70 16.86 0.60 1.00
C PRO A 70 18.12 -0.16 0.55
N ALA A 71 18.67 -0.98 1.44
CA ALA A 71 19.82 -1.82 1.12
C ALA A 71 19.46 -2.82 0.00
N PRO A 72 20.33 -2.99 -1.01
CA PRO A 72 20.03 -3.84 -2.15
C PRO A 72 19.98 -5.32 -1.75
N ILE A 73 19.02 -6.05 -2.32
CA ILE A 73 18.92 -7.51 -2.16
C ILE A 73 19.35 -8.15 -3.47
N LEU A 74 20.56 -8.69 -3.52
CA LEU A 74 21.12 -9.25 -4.75
C LEU A 74 20.27 -10.42 -5.29
N PRO A 75 20.20 -10.59 -6.62
CA PRO A 75 19.55 -11.74 -7.22
C PRO A 75 20.23 -13.05 -6.80
N SER A 76 19.48 -14.14 -6.72
CA SER A 76 20.06 -15.49 -6.71
C SER A 76 20.71 -15.80 -8.08
N HIS A 77 21.59 -16.81 -8.14
CA HIS A 77 22.34 -17.18 -9.35
C HIS A 77 21.50 -17.09 -10.63
N GLN A 78 22.10 -16.49 -11.67
CA GLN A 78 21.47 -16.01 -12.90
C GLN A 78 20.55 -17.06 -13.57
N ILE A 79 19.23 -16.94 -13.35
CA ILE A 79 18.23 -17.61 -14.21
C ILE A 79 18.05 -16.72 -15.44
N PRO A 80 18.31 -17.19 -16.67
CA PRO A 80 18.12 -16.39 -17.87
C PRO A 80 16.68 -15.91 -17.98
N ALA A 81 16.51 -14.59 -18.04
CA ALA A 81 15.23 -13.92 -18.20
C ALA A 81 14.81 -13.96 -19.68
N VAL A 82 14.24 -15.07 -20.13
CA VAL A 82 13.44 -15.07 -21.36
C VAL A 82 12.14 -15.78 -21.05
N GLY A 83 11.08 -15.00 -21.00
CA GLY A 83 9.79 -15.50 -20.59
C GLY A 83 8.67 -14.64 -21.12
N THR A 84 7.63 -15.27 -21.64
CA THR A 84 6.36 -14.58 -21.93
C THR A 84 5.85 -13.90 -20.64
N PRO A 85 5.39 -12.65 -20.71
CA PRO A 85 4.72 -12.01 -19.58
C PRO A 85 3.62 -12.93 -19.04
N ILE A 86 3.55 -13.08 -17.72
CA ILE A 86 2.42 -13.79 -17.11
C ILE A 86 1.16 -13.00 -17.48
N ASP A 87 0.14 -13.69 -17.96
CA ASP A 87 -1.13 -13.07 -18.31
C ASP A 87 -1.68 -12.33 -17.08
N PHE A 88 -1.81 -11.01 -17.22
CA PHE A 88 -2.29 -10.16 -16.15
C PHE A 88 -3.80 -10.18 -16.14
N VAL A 89 -4.39 -10.50 -14.99
CA VAL A 89 -5.81 -10.29 -14.76
C VAL A 89 -5.99 -8.84 -14.29
N PRO A 90 -6.49 -7.91 -15.13
CA PRO A 90 -6.62 -6.52 -14.71
C PRO A 90 -7.69 -6.40 -13.62
N LEU A 91 -7.33 -5.69 -12.55
CA LEU A 91 -8.27 -5.18 -11.56
C LEU A 91 -8.58 -3.72 -11.86
N SER A 92 -9.66 -3.19 -11.26
CA SER A 92 -9.95 -1.77 -11.33
C SER A 92 -8.73 -0.96 -10.86
N PRO A 93 -8.25 0.00 -11.65
CA PRO A 93 -7.09 0.79 -11.28
C PRO A 93 -7.42 1.67 -10.08
N ARG A 94 -6.46 1.78 -9.16
CA ARG A 94 -6.50 2.73 -8.05
C ARG A 94 -5.59 3.89 -8.43
N GLU A 95 -6.13 5.11 -8.46
CA GLU A 95 -5.33 6.31 -8.70
C GLU A 95 -4.97 6.96 -7.36
N VAL A 96 -3.68 7.09 -7.09
CA VAL A 96 -3.15 7.75 -5.89
C VAL A 96 -2.37 9.01 -6.27
N LEU A 97 -2.35 9.96 -5.36
CA LEU A 97 -1.64 11.22 -5.49
C LEU A 97 -0.94 11.52 -4.17
N GLN A 98 0.29 12.04 -4.24
CA GLN A 98 0.95 12.60 -3.07
C GLN A 98 0.44 14.03 -2.86
N VAL A 99 0.07 14.34 -1.63
CA VAL A 99 -0.44 15.63 -1.19
C VAL A 99 0.59 16.25 -0.26
N TYR A 100 0.96 17.49 -0.53
CA TYR A 100 1.73 18.33 0.38
C TYR A 100 0.90 19.54 0.75
N VAL A 101 0.69 19.79 2.04
CA VAL A 101 -0.14 20.89 2.55
C VAL A 101 0.59 21.62 3.66
N THR A 102 0.66 22.95 3.55
CA THR A 102 1.17 23.84 4.60
C THR A 102 0.10 24.84 5.01
N ILE A 103 -0.15 24.94 6.32
CA ILE A 103 -0.97 25.98 6.92
C ILE A 103 -0.04 27.06 7.47
N LEU A 104 -0.10 28.25 6.89
CA LEU A 104 0.76 29.36 7.27
C LEU A 104 0.10 30.21 8.35
N ARG A 105 -1.03 30.86 8.06
CA ARG A 105 -1.66 31.85 8.95
C ARG A 105 -3.17 31.96 8.78
N VAL A 106 -3.80 32.70 9.69
CA VAL A 106 -5.23 33.00 9.70
C VAL A 106 -5.48 34.51 9.76
N GLN A 107 -6.62 34.94 9.21
CA GLN A 107 -7.15 36.29 9.36
C GLN A 107 -8.68 36.29 9.50
N ASN A 108 -9.25 37.43 9.86
CA ASN A 108 -10.70 37.69 9.95
C ASN A 108 -11.38 36.80 11.00
N LEU A 109 -10.75 36.67 12.16
CA LEU A 109 -11.22 35.85 13.25
C LEU A 109 -12.37 36.52 14.04
N PRO A 110 -13.30 35.73 14.59
CA PRO A 110 -14.33 36.27 15.47
C PRO A 110 -13.71 36.78 16.78
N LYS A 111 -14.25 37.87 17.34
CA LYS A 111 -13.86 38.43 18.64
C LYS A 111 -14.29 37.52 19.81
N LYS A 112 -13.65 36.37 19.96
CA LYS A 112 -13.90 35.39 21.02
C LYS A 112 -12.59 34.95 21.67
N LYS A 113 -12.66 34.43 22.90
CA LYS A 113 -11.51 33.80 23.58
C LYS A 113 -11.43 32.31 23.22
N GLY A 114 -10.24 31.75 23.39
CA GLY A 114 -9.94 30.34 23.14
C GLY A 114 -8.62 30.17 22.41
N ASP A 115 -8.34 28.92 22.10
CA ASP A 115 -7.27 28.54 21.18
C ASP A 115 -7.87 28.07 19.87
N ILE A 116 -7.11 28.17 18.80
CA ILE A 116 -7.48 27.72 17.47
C ILE A 116 -6.51 26.67 16.95
N ARG A 117 -7.04 25.76 16.13
CA ARG A 117 -6.28 24.76 15.40
C ARG A 117 -6.94 24.49 14.06
N VAL A 118 -6.18 24.01 13.09
CA VAL A 118 -6.71 23.60 11.79
C VAL A 118 -6.72 22.07 11.72
N ARG A 119 -7.80 21.51 11.18
CA ARG A 119 -7.94 20.08 10.92
C ARG A 119 -8.13 19.83 9.43
N LEU A 120 -7.38 18.86 8.92
CA LEU A 120 -7.54 18.31 7.58
C LEU A 120 -8.34 17.01 7.64
N LYS A 121 -9.24 16.81 6.67
CA LYS A 121 -9.99 15.57 6.44
C LYS A 121 -10.08 15.28 4.94
N LEU A 122 -10.17 14.00 4.60
CA LEU A 122 -10.57 13.58 3.25
C LEU A 122 -12.10 13.53 3.18
N GLU A 123 -12.68 14.05 2.11
CA GLU A 123 -14.14 14.26 2.04
C GLU A 123 -14.93 12.95 1.81
N ARG A 124 -14.37 12.01 1.04
CA ARG A 124 -14.98 10.69 0.78
C ARG A 124 -14.06 9.53 1.13
N LYS A 125 -14.67 8.34 1.29
CA LYS A 125 -14.06 6.99 1.40
C LYS A 125 -12.98 6.78 2.48
N CYS A 126 -12.65 7.80 3.27
CA CYS A 126 -11.65 7.73 4.34
C CYS A 126 -12.02 8.63 5.54
N SER A 127 -13.20 8.38 6.14
CA SER A 127 -13.75 9.21 7.23
C SER A 127 -12.93 9.22 8.52
N SER A 128 -12.04 8.23 8.69
CA SER A 128 -11.11 8.14 9.81
C SER A 128 -9.89 9.05 9.64
N PHE A 129 -9.54 9.47 8.42
CA PHE A 129 -8.36 10.30 8.17
C PHE A 129 -8.54 11.70 8.75
N LYS A 130 -7.63 12.07 9.66
CA LYS A 130 -7.60 13.37 10.34
C LYS A 130 -6.16 13.77 10.63
N LEU A 131 -5.77 14.97 10.22
CA LEU A 131 -4.51 15.61 10.62
C LEU A 131 -4.84 16.95 11.26
N GLU A 132 -4.11 17.35 12.30
CA GLU A 132 -4.40 18.58 13.04
C GLU A 132 -3.12 19.35 13.38
N THR A 133 -3.17 20.67 13.26
CA THR A 133 -2.10 21.52 13.81
C THR A 133 -2.09 21.46 15.33
N PHE A 134 -0.97 21.87 15.93
CA PHE A 134 -0.99 22.30 17.32
C PHE A 134 -1.95 23.49 17.53
N SER A 135 -2.41 23.67 18.77
CA SER A 135 -3.28 24.80 19.13
C SER A 135 -2.45 26.06 19.31
N VAL A 136 -2.95 27.19 18.82
CA VAL A 136 -2.38 28.53 19.07
C VAL A 136 -3.45 29.44 19.65
N PRO A 137 -3.09 30.47 20.44
CA PRO A 137 -4.08 31.43 20.93
C PRO A 137 -4.87 32.06 19.78
N LEU A 138 -6.18 32.25 19.97
CA LEU A 138 -7.04 32.91 18.99
C LEU A 138 -6.64 34.39 18.89
N ARG A 139 -5.80 34.72 17.91
CA ARG A 139 -5.30 36.06 17.63
C ARG A 139 -5.18 36.30 16.12
N GLU A 140 -5.43 37.54 15.70
CA GLU A 140 -5.22 37.92 14.30
C GLU A 140 -3.77 37.69 13.88
N GLY A 141 -3.58 37.19 12.65
CA GLY A 141 -2.26 36.87 12.13
C GLY A 141 -1.54 35.71 12.83
N ALA A 142 -2.25 34.86 13.59
CA ALA A 142 -1.64 33.67 14.18
C ALA A 142 -0.97 32.82 13.08
N PHE A 143 0.27 32.39 13.33
CA PHE A 143 1.14 31.72 12.38
C PHE A 143 1.49 30.32 12.88
N TRP A 144 1.33 29.30 12.02
CA TRP A 144 1.64 27.90 12.33
C TRP A 144 2.89 27.39 11.61
N LYS A 145 3.09 27.73 10.33
CA LYS A 145 4.05 27.07 9.41
C LYS A 145 4.06 25.54 9.62
N HIS A 146 2.87 24.95 9.62
CA HIS A 146 2.71 23.53 9.89
C HIS A 146 2.41 22.79 8.60
N THR A 147 3.16 21.71 8.36
CA THR A 147 3.21 21.00 7.09
C THR A 147 2.87 19.53 7.27
N TRP A 148 2.16 18.97 6.30
CA TRP A 148 2.02 17.53 6.12
C TRP A 148 2.34 17.10 4.70
N MET A 149 2.92 15.91 4.59
CA MET A 149 3.03 15.17 3.34
C MET A 149 2.40 13.79 3.54
N PHE A 150 1.45 13.43 2.68
CA PHE A 150 0.76 12.13 2.75
C PHE A 150 0.31 11.70 1.35
N GLN A 151 -0.17 10.46 1.23
CA GLN A 151 -0.80 9.97 0.01
C GLN A 151 -2.31 9.90 0.19
N ALA A 152 -3.05 10.22 -0.86
CA ALA A 152 -4.50 10.10 -0.91
C ALA A 152 -4.92 9.38 -2.20
N GLU A 153 -6.08 8.72 -2.18
CA GLU A 153 -6.72 8.29 -3.42
C GLU A 153 -7.45 9.45 -4.07
N LYS A 154 -7.35 9.56 -5.40
CA LYS A 154 -8.15 10.51 -6.18
C LYS A 154 -9.66 10.32 -5.96
N SER A 155 -10.08 9.10 -5.64
CA SER A 155 -11.48 8.77 -5.34
C SER A 155 -12.01 9.35 -4.02
N THR A 156 -11.17 10.00 -3.21
CA THR A 156 -11.58 10.77 -2.03
C THR A 156 -12.08 12.19 -2.36
N GLU A 157 -11.95 12.59 -3.62
CA GLU A 157 -12.49 13.80 -4.28
C GLU A 157 -12.00 15.17 -3.79
N ALA A 158 -11.81 15.38 -2.49
CA ALA A 158 -11.40 16.68 -1.95
C ALA A 158 -10.70 16.60 -0.59
N LEU A 159 -9.90 17.64 -0.32
CA LEU A 159 -9.37 17.96 1.01
C LEU A 159 -10.28 18.97 1.69
N LYS A 160 -10.86 18.58 2.82
CA LYS A 160 -11.60 19.49 3.69
C LYS A 160 -10.68 20.08 4.77
N ILE A 161 -10.69 21.40 4.89
CA ILE A 161 -9.90 22.17 5.84
C ILE A 161 -10.85 22.86 6.81
N GLU A 162 -10.82 22.48 8.09
CA GLU A 162 -11.69 23.01 9.15
C GLU A 162 -10.85 23.85 10.13
N LEU A 163 -11.28 25.08 10.41
CA LEU A 163 -10.74 25.87 11.53
C LEU A 163 -11.57 25.58 12.78
N LEU A 164 -10.93 25.08 13.82
CA LEU A 164 -11.57 24.78 15.09
C LEU A 164 -11.14 25.75 16.17
N ARG A 165 -12.07 26.03 17.09
CA ARG A 165 -11.82 26.73 18.34
C ARG A 165 -12.00 25.79 19.51
N ARG A 166 -11.01 25.78 20.40
CA ARG A 166 -11.07 25.16 21.72
C ARG A 166 -11.38 26.24 22.76
N HIS A 167 -12.34 25.97 23.64
CA HIS A 167 -12.73 26.89 24.70
C HIS A 167 -11.62 26.95 25.77
N SER A 168 -11.35 28.16 26.30
CA SER A 168 -10.35 28.35 27.36
C SER A 168 -10.76 27.70 28.69
N SER A 169 -12.06 27.52 28.93
CA SER A 169 -12.59 26.81 30.09
C SER A 169 -12.67 25.32 29.78
N ILE A 170 -12.01 24.51 30.62
CA ILE A 170 -12.05 23.04 30.50
C ILE A 170 -13.47 22.49 30.69
N LEU A 171 -14.25 23.09 31.61
CA LEU A 171 -15.65 22.72 31.85
C LEU A 171 -16.51 22.95 30.60
N THR A 172 -16.37 24.12 29.97
CA THR A 172 -17.11 24.44 28.73
C THR A 172 -16.67 23.53 27.58
N TRP A 173 -15.37 23.23 27.47
CA TRP A 173 -14.86 22.30 26.47
C TRP A 173 -15.39 20.86 26.67
N MET A 174 -15.51 20.37 27.91
CA MET A 174 -16.07 19.05 28.19
C MET A 174 -17.56 18.96 27.85
N MET A 175 -18.32 20.05 28.05
CA MET A 175 -19.76 20.09 27.80
C MET A 175 -20.11 20.32 26.33
N GLU A 176 -19.41 21.23 25.65
CA GLU A 176 -19.76 21.72 24.30
C GLU A 176 -18.80 21.24 23.21
N GLY A 177 -17.63 20.70 23.58
CA GLY A 177 -16.62 20.24 22.63
C GLY A 177 -15.82 21.39 21.99
N SER A 178 -15.42 21.19 20.72
CA SER A 178 -14.73 22.20 19.91
C SER A 178 -15.68 22.76 18.86
N ASP A 179 -15.68 24.08 18.70
CA ASP A 179 -16.46 24.75 17.65
C ASP A 179 -15.73 24.74 16.32
N VAL A 180 -16.42 24.42 15.22
CA VAL A 180 -15.87 24.60 13.86
C VAL A 180 -16.13 26.03 13.39
N LEU A 181 -15.18 26.95 13.55
CA LEU A 181 -15.34 28.36 13.15
C LEU A 181 -15.69 28.55 11.68
N GLY A 182 -15.20 27.66 10.81
CA GLY A 182 -15.55 27.60 9.40
C GLY A 182 -14.75 26.50 8.70
N TYR A 183 -15.11 26.20 7.47
CA TYR A 183 -14.37 25.23 6.66
C TYR A 183 -14.36 25.63 5.18
N THR A 184 -13.43 25.03 4.45
CA THR A 184 -13.39 25.05 2.99
C THR A 184 -13.04 23.65 2.48
N SER A 185 -13.42 23.33 1.25
CA SER A 185 -13.02 22.10 0.57
C SER A 185 -12.29 22.48 -0.71
N VAL A 186 -11.13 21.86 -0.93
CA VAL A 186 -10.36 22.01 -2.17
C VAL A 186 -10.42 20.67 -2.90
N SER A 187 -11.07 20.64 -4.06
CA SER A 187 -11.20 19.41 -4.83
C SER A 187 -9.89 19.04 -5.52
N TRP A 188 -9.66 17.73 -5.70
CA TRP A 188 -8.52 17.25 -6.47
C TRP A 188 -8.61 17.68 -7.92
N GLU A 189 -9.81 17.66 -8.51
CA GLU A 189 -10.04 18.11 -9.89
C GLU A 189 -9.60 19.55 -10.11
N TYR A 190 -9.93 20.45 -9.17
CA TYR A 190 -9.49 21.85 -9.23
C TYR A 190 -7.97 21.95 -9.18
N LEU A 191 -7.31 21.31 -8.21
CA LEU A 191 -5.85 21.34 -8.09
C LEU A 191 -5.13 20.70 -9.28
N LEU A 192 -5.68 19.62 -9.84
CA LEU A 192 -5.15 18.95 -11.03
C LEU A 192 -5.32 19.78 -12.30
N SER A 193 -6.28 20.70 -12.34
CA SER A 193 -6.43 21.66 -13.44
C SER A 193 -5.43 22.82 -13.38
N MET A 194 -4.76 23.03 -12.24
CA MET A 194 -3.79 24.11 -12.08
C MET A 194 -2.50 23.80 -12.86
N PRO A 195 -1.90 24.78 -13.57
CA PRO A 195 -0.69 24.57 -14.36
C PRO A 195 0.51 24.00 -13.59
N THR A 196 0.61 24.32 -12.30
CA THR A 196 1.70 23.88 -11.41
C THR A 196 1.28 22.80 -10.42
N LEU A 197 0.08 22.22 -10.58
CA LEU A 197 -0.55 21.27 -9.65
C LEU A 197 -0.55 21.77 -8.20
N SER A 198 -0.61 23.09 -8.02
CA SER A 198 -0.48 23.73 -6.72
C SER A 198 -1.38 24.96 -6.60
N LEU A 199 -1.77 25.25 -5.36
CA LEU A 199 -2.53 26.41 -4.94
C LEU A 199 -1.86 26.98 -3.70
N CYS A 200 -1.53 28.27 -3.70
CA CYS A 200 -1.03 28.95 -2.50
C CYS A 200 -1.70 30.32 -2.38
N GLY A 201 -2.37 30.57 -1.26
CA GLY A 201 -3.11 31.80 -1.06
C GLY A 201 -4.16 31.75 0.05
N TRP A 202 -4.92 32.84 0.15
CA TRP A 202 -6.01 32.97 1.11
C TRP A 202 -7.25 32.19 0.68
N LEU A 203 -7.67 31.23 1.51
CA LEU A 203 -8.91 30.48 1.36
C LEU A 203 -9.94 30.97 2.38
N PRO A 204 -11.06 31.57 1.94
CA PRO A 204 -12.14 31.93 2.84
C PRO A 204 -12.80 30.68 3.39
N LEU A 205 -13.12 30.69 4.69
CA LEU A 205 -13.78 29.61 5.38
C LEU A 205 -15.26 29.91 5.50
N THR A 206 -16.07 29.10 4.84
CA THR A 206 -17.53 29.19 4.91
C THR A 206 -18.06 28.40 6.10
N ARG A 207 -19.02 29.00 6.82
CA ARG A 207 -19.87 28.29 7.80
C ARG A 207 -21.35 28.52 7.50
N TRP A 208 -21.71 29.72 7.03
CA TRP A 208 -23.05 30.17 6.65
C TRP A 208 -22.95 31.11 5.43
N VAL A 209 -23.95 31.11 4.55
CA VAL A 209 -23.89 31.70 3.18
C VAL A 209 -23.81 33.25 3.16
N SER A 210 -23.88 33.95 4.30
CA SER A 210 -24.15 35.40 4.33
C SER A 210 -23.38 36.22 5.39
N GLN A 211 -22.10 35.93 5.65
CA GLN A 211 -21.26 36.79 6.50
C GLN A 211 -20.24 37.60 5.67
N SER A 212 -20.35 38.92 5.70
CA SER A 212 -19.25 39.82 5.38
C SER A 212 -18.22 39.70 6.51
N ASN A 213 -17.01 39.21 6.21
CA ASN A 213 -15.90 38.94 7.16
C ASN A 213 -15.82 37.49 7.71
N CYS A 214 -15.84 36.50 6.82
CA CYS A 214 -15.54 35.11 7.15
C CYS A 214 -14.03 34.92 7.47
N PRO A 215 -13.68 34.08 8.46
CA PRO A 215 -12.29 33.67 8.70
C PRO A 215 -11.65 33.15 7.43
N SER A 216 -10.36 33.41 7.21
CA SER A 216 -9.62 32.90 6.06
C SER A 216 -8.29 32.32 6.48
N LEU A 217 -7.84 31.27 5.80
CA LEU A 217 -6.54 30.63 6.04
C LEU A 217 -5.63 30.85 4.84
N TYR A 218 -4.37 31.20 5.08
CA TYR A 218 -3.34 31.16 4.05
C TYR A 218 -2.78 29.75 3.99
N VAL A 219 -3.06 29.06 2.89
CA VAL A 219 -2.75 27.64 2.69
C VAL A 219 -1.97 27.47 1.40
N CYS A 220 -0.96 26.61 1.41
CA CYS A 220 -0.26 26.18 0.21
C CYS A 220 -0.39 24.66 0.08
N ILE A 221 -0.91 24.21 -1.05
CA ILE A 221 -1.21 22.82 -1.38
C ILE A 221 -0.51 22.51 -2.70
N SER A 222 0.16 21.37 -2.79
CA SER A 222 0.64 20.82 -4.06
C SER A 222 0.37 19.33 -4.16
N LEU A 223 0.17 18.87 -5.39
CA LEU A 223 -0.09 17.48 -5.73
C LEU A 223 0.97 16.95 -6.70
N THR A 224 1.22 15.64 -6.65
CA THR A 224 1.76 14.93 -7.82
C THR A 224 0.64 14.63 -8.82
N PRO A 225 0.95 14.43 -10.11
CA PRO A 225 0.01 13.77 -11.02
C PRO A 225 -0.50 12.45 -10.42
N PRO A 226 -1.76 12.06 -10.70
CA PRO A 226 -2.28 10.78 -10.27
C PRO A 226 -1.49 9.64 -10.90
N GLU A 227 -1.04 8.70 -10.10
CA GLU A 227 -0.31 7.51 -10.53
C GLU A 227 -1.07 6.24 -10.13
N PRO A 228 -0.89 5.12 -10.85
CA PRO A 228 -1.41 3.82 -10.44
C PRO A 228 -0.87 3.43 -9.05
N GLY A 229 -1.77 3.35 -8.07
CA GLY A 229 -1.48 2.90 -6.71
C GLY A 229 -1.64 1.39 -6.56
N PRO A 230 -0.99 0.77 -5.56
CA PRO A 230 -1.02 -0.67 -5.39
C PRO A 230 -2.43 -1.18 -5.07
N HIS A 231 -2.70 -2.41 -5.52
CA HIS A 231 -3.88 -3.17 -5.15
C HIS A 231 -3.76 -3.63 -3.69
N LEU A 232 -4.69 -3.19 -2.84
CA LEU A 232 -4.79 -3.63 -1.46
C LEU A 232 -5.86 -4.73 -1.36
N LEU A 233 -5.46 -5.92 -0.92
CA LEU A 233 -6.30 -7.11 -0.89
C LEU A 233 -6.30 -7.73 0.51
N ARG A 234 -7.42 -8.36 0.87
CA ARG A 234 -7.47 -9.26 2.03
C ARG A 234 -8.15 -10.56 1.67
N ILE A 235 -7.66 -11.67 2.23
CA ILE A 235 -8.30 -12.98 2.13
C ILE A 235 -9.14 -13.22 3.40
N ILE A 236 -10.42 -13.54 3.22
CA ILE A 236 -11.33 -13.96 4.30
C ILE A 236 -11.78 -15.41 4.11
N ASN A 237 -12.06 -16.10 5.22
CA ASN A 237 -12.59 -17.45 5.18
C ASN A 237 -14.07 -17.43 4.75
N SER A 238 -14.45 -18.35 3.86
CA SER A 238 -15.81 -18.48 3.33
C SER A 238 -16.38 -19.86 3.62
N LEU A 239 -17.67 -20.06 3.30
CA LEU A 239 -18.29 -21.38 3.39
C LEU A 239 -17.58 -22.37 2.46
N PRO A 240 -17.45 -23.65 2.83
CA PRO A 240 -16.86 -24.66 1.96
C PRO A 240 -17.70 -24.84 0.68
N THR A 241 -17.06 -25.30 -0.39
CA THR A 241 -17.72 -25.58 -1.68
C THR A 241 -17.65 -27.05 -2.05
N ASP A 242 -18.57 -27.51 -2.91
CA ASP A 242 -18.47 -28.84 -3.53
C ASP A 242 -17.53 -28.83 -4.76
N ASP A 243 -17.39 -29.95 -5.46
CA ASP A 243 -16.54 -30.06 -6.65
C ASP A 243 -17.02 -29.14 -7.80
N GLU A 244 -18.32 -28.88 -7.90
CA GLU A 244 -18.93 -27.94 -8.87
C GLU A 244 -18.75 -26.46 -8.48
N GLY A 245 -18.18 -26.17 -7.30
CA GLY A 245 -17.98 -24.80 -6.82
C GLY A 245 -19.23 -24.16 -6.20
N ARG A 246 -20.23 -24.97 -5.82
CA ARG A 246 -21.43 -24.50 -5.12
C ARG A 246 -21.11 -24.29 -3.65
N MET A 247 -21.51 -23.14 -3.10
CA MET A 247 -21.49 -22.91 -1.65
C MET A 247 -22.32 -23.98 -0.93
N GLY A 248 -21.71 -24.71 -0.01
CA GLY A 248 -22.46 -25.67 0.81
C GLY A 248 -23.16 -25.00 2.00
N MET A 249 -24.38 -25.45 2.25
CA MET A 249 -25.22 -25.01 3.38
C MET A 249 -25.41 -26.18 4.36
N GLY A 250 -25.09 -25.98 5.65
CA GLY A 250 -25.48 -26.90 6.73
C GLY A 250 -24.65 -28.20 6.84
N SER A 251 -25.26 -29.22 7.47
CA SER A 251 -24.66 -30.51 7.85
C SER A 251 -24.54 -31.54 6.72
N PHE A 252 -24.70 -31.13 5.45
CA PHE A 252 -24.76 -32.01 4.28
C PHE A 252 -23.40 -32.48 3.73
N PHE A 253 -22.30 -32.20 4.41
CA PHE A 253 -20.99 -32.65 3.95
C PHE A 253 -20.71 -34.08 4.42
N ASP A 254 -21.09 -35.07 3.61
CA ASP A 254 -20.24 -36.25 3.48
C ASP A 254 -18.85 -35.74 3.07
N ARG A 255 -17.77 -36.17 3.72
CA ARG A 255 -16.45 -35.50 3.63
C ARG A 255 -15.81 -35.53 2.24
N ARG A 256 -16.43 -36.23 1.29
CA ARG A 256 -16.01 -36.34 -0.12
C ARG A 256 -16.44 -35.12 -0.92
N GLY A 257 -15.51 -34.58 -1.72
CA GLY A 257 -15.78 -33.45 -2.63
C GLY A 257 -15.86 -32.06 -1.98
N CYS A 258 -15.38 -31.90 -0.73
CA CYS A 258 -15.42 -30.62 -0.01
C CYS A 258 -14.13 -29.80 -0.20
N TRP A 259 -14.29 -28.52 -0.51
CA TRP A 259 -13.20 -27.57 -0.77
C TRP A 259 -13.17 -26.47 0.29
N LEU A 260 -11.99 -26.24 0.87
CA LEU A 260 -11.77 -25.04 1.67
C LEU A 260 -11.87 -23.83 0.73
N THR A 261 -12.76 -22.89 1.05
CA THR A 261 -12.97 -21.72 0.20
C THR A 261 -12.68 -20.44 0.96
N ARG A 262 -11.99 -19.51 0.30
CA ARG A 262 -11.68 -18.18 0.81
C ARG A 262 -12.05 -17.13 -0.23
N THR A 263 -12.62 -16.01 0.20
CA THR A 263 -12.97 -14.89 -0.67
C THR A 263 -11.89 -13.81 -0.54
N VAL A 264 -11.47 -13.25 -1.67
CA VAL A 264 -10.52 -12.14 -1.74
C VAL A 264 -11.30 -10.85 -1.94
N LEU A 265 -11.15 -9.92 -1.01
CA LEU A 265 -11.76 -8.60 -1.08
C LEU A 265 -10.71 -7.54 -1.43
N ASP A 266 -11.10 -6.57 -2.23
CA ASP A 266 -10.31 -5.36 -2.43
C ASP A 266 -10.49 -4.35 -1.28
N TYR A 267 -9.81 -3.22 -1.40
CA TYR A 267 -9.85 -2.11 -0.43
C TYR A 267 -11.26 -1.52 -0.23
N SER A 268 -12.16 -1.67 -1.21
CA SER A 268 -13.55 -1.21 -1.16
C SER A 268 -14.52 -2.26 -0.58
N ASN A 269 -14.01 -3.40 -0.12
CA ASN A 269 -14.76 -4.61 0.25
C ASN A 269 -15.45 -5.32 -0.91
N LYS A 270 -15.07 -5.04 -2.17
CA LYS A 270 -15.61 -5.76 -3.31
C LYS A 270 -14.93 -7.12 -3.44
N GLU A 271 -15.72 -8.16 -3.68
CA GLU A 271 -15.22 -9.50 -3.99
C GLU A 271 -14.56 -9.51 -5.38
N VAL A 272 -13.29 -9.89 -5.43
CA VAL A 272 -12.48 -9.84 -6.67
C VAL A 272 -11.90 -11.19 -7.07
N PHE A 273 -11.67 -12.10 -6.13
CA PHE A 273 -11.29 -13.48 -6.41
C PHE A 273 -11.88 -14.45 -5.38
N ILE A 274 -11.93 -15.72 -5.75
CA ILE A 274 -12.23 -16.84 -4.84
C ILE A 274 -11.10 -17.86 -4.92
N ILE A 275 -10.63 -18.32 -3.77
CA ILE A 275 -9.60 -19.34 -3.64
C ILE A 275 -10.25 -20.62 -3.13
N ARG A 276 -10.14 -21.71 -3.89
CA ARG A 276 -10.60 -23.05 -3.51
C ARG A 276 -9.40 -23.96 -3.33
N ALA A 277 -9.26 -24.60 -2.17
CA ALA A 277 -8.19 -25.55 -1.90
C ALA A 277 -8.77 -26.91 -1.52
N ARG A 278 -8.33 -27.96 -2.22
CA ARG A 278 -8.81 -29.32 -1.98
C ARG A 278 -8.16 -29.91 -0.73
N PHE A 279 -8.97 -30.51 0.13
CA PHE A 279 -8.52 -31.15 1.35
C PHE A 279 -8.58 -32.68 1.19
N SER A 280 -7.43 -33.36 1.26
CA SER A 280 -7.40 -34.82 1.38
C SER A 280 -7.70 -35.19 2.83
N ASP A 281 -8.87 -35.76 3.12
CA ASP A 281 -9.26 -36.14 4.48
C ASP A 281 -8.67 -37.49 4.95
N GLY A 282 -7.80 -38.11 4.14
CA GLY A 282 -7.15 -39.37 4.46
C GLY A 282 -8.06 -40.62 4.34
N PHE A 283 -9.31 -40.48 3.89
CA PHE A 283 -10.24 -41.60 3.70
C PHE A 283 -10.40 -42.04 2.23
N THR A 284 -9.84 -41.30 1.28
CA THR A 284 -9.84 -41.68 -0.14
C THR A 284 -8.52 -42.36 -0.51
N HIS A 285 -8.59 -43.66 -0.82
CA HIS A 285 -7.48 -44.50 -1.28
C HIS A 285 -7.14 -44.32 -2.78
N THR A 286 -7.62 -43.26 -3.42
CA THR A 286 -7.16 -42.90 -4.77
C THR A 286 -5.88 -42.07 -4.64
N PRO A 287 -4.73 -42.54 -5.13
CA PRO A 287 -3.45 -41.82 -5.03
C PRO A 287 -3.44 -40.44 -5.70
N GLU A 288 -4.49 -40.10 -6.47
CA GLU A 288 -4.64 -38.90 -7.30
C GLU A 288 -5.66 -37.88 -6.77
N ALA A 289 -6.12 -37.96 -5.51
CA ALA A 289 -6.87 -36.85 -4.91
C ALA A 289 -5.91 -35.67 -4.61
N GLU A 290 -5.40 -35.05 -5.68
CA GLU A 290 -4.33 -34.06 -5.69
C GLU A 290 -4.66 -32.91 -4.73
N LYS A 291 -3.73 -32.61 -3.82
CA LYS A 291 -3.76 -31.36 -3.08
C LYS A 291 -3.55 -30.24 -4.07
N CYS A 292 -4.62 -29.55 -4.40
CA CYS A 292 -4.63 -28.49 -5.40
C CYS A 292 -5.26 -27.21 -4.87
N ILE A 293 -4.90 -26.09 -5.49
CA ILE A 293 -5.39 -24.75 -5.20
C ILE A 293 -5.87 -24.13 -6.50
N TYR A 294 -7.11 -23.66 -6.51
CA TYR A 294 -7.80 -23.06 -7.64
C TYR A 294 -8.05 -21.59 -7.32
N ILE A 295 -7.64 -20.69 -8.20
CA ILE A 295 -7.92 -19.26 -8.13
C ILE A 295 -8.98 -18.96 -9.18
N HIS A 296 -10.09 -18.37 -8.74
CA HIS A 296 -11.21 -17.96 -9.57
C HIS A 296 -11.28 -16.43 -9.62
N LYS A 297 -11.52 -15.86 -10.80
CA LYS A 297 -11.64 -14.39 -10.98
C LYS A 297 -13.09 -13.96 -10.82
N GLY A 298 -13.33 -12.99 -9.93
CA GLY A 298 -14.65 -12.44 -9.64
C GLY A 298 -15.15 -12.78 -8.22
N GLY A 299 -16.35 -12.26 -7.92
CA GLY A 299 -17.09 -12.59 -6.71
C GLY A 299 -18.02 -13.80 -6.90
N TRP A 300 -18.87 -14.04 -5.92
CA TRP A 300 -19.84 -15.13 -5.97
C TRP A 300 -20.96 -14.86 -6.99
N GLU A 301 -21.27 -15.86 -7.82
CA GLU A 301 -22.36 -15.80 -8.78
C GLU A 301 -23.64 -16.38 -8.16
N TYR A 302 -24.66 -15.54 -7.99
CA TYR A 302 -25.95 -15.93 -7.42
C TYR A 302 -27.00 -16.06 -8.52
N LYS A 303 -27.77 -17.15 -8.52
CA LYS A 303 -28.85 -17.37 -9.51
C LYS A 303 -29.89 -16.26 -9.53
N ASN A 304 -30.15 -15.63 -8.39
CA ASN A 304 -31.00 -14.46 -8.25
C ASN A 304 -30.64 -13.70 -6.96
N SER A 305 -31.17 -12.48 -6.79
CA SER A 305 -30.93 -11.61 -5.63
C SER A 305 -31.34 -12.21 -4.28
N HIS A 306 -32.16 -13.25 -4.26
CA HIS A 306 -32.66 -13.92 -3.06
C HIS A 306 -31.95 -15.27 -2.79
N SER A 307 -31.08 -15.70 -3.69
CA SER A 307 -30.41 -17.00 -3.59
C SER A 307 -29.44 -16.99 -2.42
N ARG A 308 -29.55 -18.01 -1.56
CA ARG A 308 -28.63 -18.21 -0.43
C ARG A 308 -27.40 -19.03 -0.83
N THR A 309 -27.37 -19.55 -2.05
CA THR A 309 -26.28 -20.34 -2.61
C THR A 309 -25.66 -19.60 -3.79
N GLY A 310 -24.35 -19.38 -3.70
CA GLY A 310 -23.52 -18.85 -4.76
C GLY A 310 -22.70 -19.94 -5.44
N TYR A 311 -22.25 -19.66 -6.66
CA TYR A 311 -21.34 -20.48 -7.45
C TYR A 311 -20.02 -19.72 -7.60
N THR A 312 -18.91 -20.45 -7.60
CA THR A 312 -17.61 -19.83 -7.93
C THR A 312 -17.53 -19.50 -9.42
N PRO A 313 -16.90 -18.37 -9.80
CA PRO A 313 -16.75 -17.97 -11.19
C PRO A 313 -15.68 -18.80 -11.91
N ALA A 314 -15.25 -18.39 -13.09
CA ALA A 314 -14.25 -19.11 -13.89
C ALA A 314 -12.88 -19.21 -13.19
N VAL A 315 -12.24 -20.37 -13.30
CA VAL A 315 -10.86 -20.62 -12.84
C VAL A 315 -9.88 -19.88 -13.75
N VAL A 316 -8.95 -19.14 -13.15
CA VAL A 316 -7.88 -18.42 -13.87
C VAL A 316 -6.48 -18.95 -13.56
N ALA A 317 -6.30 -19.69 -12.46
CA ALA A 317 -5.05 -20.37 -12.19
C ALA A 317 -5.25 -21.58 -11.28
N VAL A 318 -4.35 -22.56 -11.44
CA VAL A 318 -4.32 -23.77 -10.62
C VAL A 318 -2.88 -24.08 -10.21
N ALA A 319 -2.72 -24.56 -8.97
CA ALA A 319 -1.49 -25.14 -8.47
C ALA A 319 -1.75 -26.54 -7.91
N TYR A 320 -0.77 -27.42 -8.07
CA TYR A 320 -0.79 -28.80 -7.59
C TYR A 320 0.44 -29.08 -6.76
N GLN A 321 0.27 -29.74 -5.62
CA GLN A 321 1.40 -30.26 -4.86
C GLN A 321 2.07 -31.38 -5.66
N VAL A 322 3.37 -31.27 -5.89
CA VAL A 322 4.16 -32.32 -6.52
C VAL A 322 4.35 -33.42 -5.48
N VAL A 323 3.90 -34.63 -5.79
CA VAL A 323 4.10 -35.83 -4.98
C VAL A 323 4.66 -36.90 -5.90
N THR A 324 5.93 -37.26 -5.71
CA THR A 324 6.62 -38.24 -6.56
C THR A 324 6.53 -39.66 -5.99
N GLY A 325 6.13 -39.79 -4.72
CA GLY A 325 6.10 -41.06 -3.99
C GLY A 325 7.49 -41.58 -3.61
N GLN A 326 8.56 -40.89 -4.00
CA GLN A 326 9.95 -41.21 -3.67
C GLN A 326 10.46 -40.44 -2.45
N GLU A 327 9.70 -39.46 -1.96
CA GLU A 327 10.10 -38.58 -0.86
C GLU A 327 10.08 -39.33 0.49
N SER A 328 11.13 -39.17 1.28
CA SER A 328 11.22 -39.70 2.63
C SER A 328 10.26 -38.99 3.59
N LYS A 329 9.85 -39.67 4.67
CA LYS A 329 9.06 -39.05 5.76
C LYS A 329 9.74 -37.81 6.36
N LYS A 330 11.07 -37.74 6.33
CA LYS A 330 11.87 -36.61 6.82
C LYS A 330 11.77 -35.41 5.88
N GLU A 331 11.83 -35.63 4.57
CA GLU A 331 11.60 -34.56 3.58
C GLU A 331 10.17 -34.05 3.67
N LEU A 332 9.19 -34.96 3.74
CA LEU A 332 7.78 -34.62 3.91
C LEU A 332 7.44 -34.00 5.27
N SER A 333 8.34 -33.89 6.24
CA SER A 333 8.10 -33.07 7.43
C SER A 333 8.68 -31.65 7.32
N ARG A 334 9.54 -31.40 6.32
CA ARG A 334 10.34 -30.18 6.20
C ARG A 334 10.15 -29.40 4.91
N GLN A 335 9.62 -30.01 3.85
CA GLN A 335 9.46 -29.31 2.58
C GLN A 335 8.21 -29.72 1.81
N ARG A 336 7.71 -28.81 0.97
CA ARG A 336 6.65 -29.07 -0.02
C ARG A 336 7.03 -28.42 -1.35
N CYS A 337 6.91 -29.17 -2.44
CA CYS A 337 7.02 -28.64 -3.79
C CYS A 337 5.61 -28.50 -4.40
N TRP A 338 5.39 -27.41 -5.11
CA TRP A 338 4.15 -27.15 -5.83
C TRP A 338 4.47 -26.69 -7.24
N CYS A 339 3.71 -27.18 -8.22
CA CYS A 339 3.78 -26.75 -9.61
C CYS A 339 2.50 -25.98 -9.97
N PHE A 340 2.61 -25.01 -10.88
CA PHE A 340 1.50 -24.17 -11.33
C PHE A 340 1.72 -23.74 -12.79
N PHE A 341 0.72 -23.07 -13.38
CA PHE A 341 0.69 -22.70 -14.81
C PHE A 341 0.95 -23.88 -15.76
N GLY A 342 0.25 -25.00 -15.55
CA GLY A 342 0.42 -26.19 -16.40
C GLY A 342 1.75 -26.92 -16.19
N LYS A 343 2.31 -26.85 -14.97
CA LYS A 343 3.57 -27.50 -14.56
C LYS A 343 4.84 -26.89 -15.17
N THR A 344 4.78 -25.65 -15.65
CA THR A 344 5.96 -24.93 -16.19
C THR A 344 6.74 -24.17 -15.13
N SER A 345 6.13 -23.98 -13.97
CA SER A 345 6.70 -23.20 -12.86
C SER A 345 6.50 -23.95 -11.55
N GLU A 346 7.48 -23.83 -10.67
CA GLU A 346 7.51 -24.54 -9.39
C GLU A 346 7.94 -23.60 -8.25
N ILE A 347 7.41 -23.90 -7.06
CA ILE A 347 7.85 -23.30 -5.81
C ILE A 347 8.16 -24.41 -4.81
N LEU A 348 9.35 -24.35 -4.23
CA LEU A 348 9.75 -25.19 -3.11
C LEU A 348 9.67 -24.36 -1.83
N VAL A 349 8.88 -24.85 -0.87
CA VAL A 349 8.72 -24.25 0.46
C VAL A 349 9.42 -25.15 1.47
N ARG A 350 10.50 -24.66 2.09
CA ARG A 350 11.26 -25.39 3.11
C ARG A 350 11.18 -24.72 4.48
N ALA A 351 11.03 -25.54 5.51
CA ALA A 351 11.20 -25.14 6.89
C ALA A 351 12.68 -24.89 7.19
N SER A 352 13.00 -23.76 7.84
CA SER A 352 14.36 -23.51 8.33
C SER A 352 14.82 -24.60 9.31
N ASP A 353 16.10 -24.97 9.23
CA ASP A 353 16.73 -25.92 10.15
C ASP A 353 16.94 -25.35 11.56
N VAL A 354 16.84 -24.03 11.68
CA VAL A 354 17.03 -23.29 12.91
C VAL A 354 15.68 -23.10 13.59
N ASP A 355 15.47 -23.85 14.68
CA ASP A 355 14.49 -23.60 15.75
C ASP A 355 13.03 -24.07 15.64
N SER A 356 12.36 -24.06 16.79
CA SER A 356 10.93 -24.35 17.02
C SER A 356 9.96 -23.37 16.33
N ASN A 357 10.46 -22.19 15.93
CA ASN A 357 9.74 -21.16 15.18
C ASN A 357 10.14 -21.10 13.70
N TRP A 358 10.47 -22.25 13.09
CA TRP A 358 10.93 -22.36 11.70
C TRP A 358 10.03 -21.66 10.67
N ASP A 359 8.74 -21.47 10.97
CA ASP A 359 7.79 -20.82 10.08
C ASP A 359 7.87 -19.29 10.09
N LEU A 360 8.79 -18.69 10.85
CA LEU A 360 9.16 -17.28 10.71
C LEU A 360 10.16 -17.07 9.57
N ARG A 361 10.96 -18.08 9.23
CA ARG A 361 12.05 -18.01 8.26
C ARG A 361 11.94 -19.15 7.27
N LEU A 362 10.94 -19.08 6.41
CA LEU A 362 10.81 -20.04 5.32
C LEU A 362 11.90 -19.79 4.29
N ASP A 363 12.42 -20.88 3.77
CA ASP A 363 13.24 -20.84 2.57
C ASP A 363 12.36 -21.16 1.36
N LEU A 364 12.39 -20.25 0.39
CA LEU A 364 11.44 -20.17 -0.73
C LEU A 364 12.24 -20.12 -2.04
N GLU A 365 12.25 -21.23 -2.76
CA GLU A 365 12.90 -21.32 -4.07
C GLU A 365 11.85 -21.33 -5.18
N LEU A 366 12.08 -20.53 -6.22
CA LEU A 366 11.21 -20.42 -7.38
C LEU A 366 11.94 -20.92 -8.62
N HIS A 367 11.24 -21.71 -9.43
CA HIS A 367 11.73 -22.20 -10.72
C HIS A 367 10.69 -21.97 -11.82
N GLY A 368 11.18 -21.84 -13.06
CA GLY A 368 10.36 -21.66 -14.26
C GLY A 368 10.22 -20.21 -14.70
N ASN A 369 9.46 -20.01 -15.78
CA ASN A 369 9.21 -18.69 -16.35
C ASN A 369 8.11 -17.96 -15.58
N LEU A 370 8.49 -16.90 -14.86
CA LEU A 370 7.57 -16.08 -14.07
C LEU A 370 7.48 -14.63 -14.56
N GLY A 371 7.78 -14.35 -15.83
CA GLY A 371 7.78 -13.00 -16.40
C GLY A 371 9.04 -12.19 -16.03
N GLY A 372 10.17 -12.86 -15.81
CA GLY A 372 11.46 -12.26 -15.46
C GLY A 372 12.01 -12.78 -14.13
N GLN A 373 13.19 -12.29 -13.76
CA GLN A 373 13.87 -12.71 -12.53
C GLN A 373 13.10 -12.20 -11.30
N ILE A 374 12.80 -13.13 -10.39
CA ILE A 374 11.95 -12.92 -9.21
C ILE A 374 12.54 -13.62 -7.99
N ARG A 375 12.36 -13.02 -6.81
CA ARG A 375 12.72 -13.61 -5.52
C ARG A 375 11.62 -13.39 -4.49
N LEU A 376 11.39 -14.40 -3.65
CA LEU A 376 10.56 -14.29 -2.44
C LEU A 376 11.48 -14.21 -1.22
N VAL A 377 11.25 -13.22 -0.36
CA VAL A 377 12.06 -13.03 0.85
C VAL A 377 11.13 -12.89 2.05
N CYS A 378 11.37 -13.66 3.11
CA CYS A 378 10.60 -13.56 4.35
C CYS A 378 10.80 -12.18 5.02
N GLY A 379 9.71 -11.66 5.58
CA GLY A 379 9.62 -10.32 6.14
C GLY A 379 9.32 -9.24 5.09
N ARG A 380 9.05 -8.05 5.59
CA ARG A 380 8.95 -6.80 4.84
C ARG A 380 10.36 -6.27 4.56
N LYS A 381 10.67 -6.07 3.28
CA LYS A 381 12.00 -5.69 2.78
C LYS A 381 11.89 -4.55 1.78
N LEU A 382 13.02 -3.92 1.48
CA LEU A 382 13.11 -2.77 0.57
C LEU A 382 12.14 -1.66 1.01
N ASP A 383 11.31 -1.14 0.11
CA ASP A 383 10.36 -0.05 0.38
C ASP A 383 9.31 -0.41 1.45
N TYR A 384 9.16 -1.69 1.80
CA TYR A 384 8.26 -2.16 2.85
C TYR A 384 8.91 -2.28 4.24
N GLU A 385 10.23 -2.15 4.33
CA GLU A 385 10.99 -2.37 5.57
C GLU A 385 10.54 -1.44 6.70
N VAL A 386 10.33 -2.00 7.88
CA VAL A 386 10.01 -1.25 9.10
C VAL A 386 11.21 -1.29 10.04
N LYS A 387 11.82 -0.12 10.25
CA LYS A 387 13.01 0.01 11.11
C LYS A 387 12.70 -0.42 12.54
N GLY A 388 13.50 -1.35 13.06
CA GLY A 388 13.39 -1.86 14.43
C GLY A 388 12.31 -2.91 14.65
N ALA A 389 11.67 -3.43 13.58
CA ALA A 389 10.67 -4.49 13.70
C ALA A 389 11.27 -5.79 14.25
N THR A 390 10.55 -6.47 15.13
CA THR A 390 10.97 -7.79 15.67
C THR A 390 10.68 -8.92 14.69
N GLU A 391 11.28 -10.09 14.90
CA GLU A 391 11.03 -11.26 14.05
C GLU A 391 9.58 -11.73 14.09
N GLU A 392 8.91 -11.57 15.23
CA GLU A 392 7.49 -11.89 15.38
C GLU A 392 6.61 -10.93 14.58
N GLU A 393 6.96 -9.65 14.54
CA GLU A 393 6.25 -8.63 13.74
C GLU A 393 6.43 -8.86 12.25
N GLU A 394 7.59 -9.37 11.83
CA GLU A 394 7.85 -9.83 10.46
C GLU A 394 7.22 -11.20 10.16
N GLY A 395 6.70 -11.87 11.19
CA GLY A 395 6.11 -13.19 11.13
C GLY A 395 5.00 -13.31 10.09
N GLY A 396 5.24 -14.14 9.08
CA GLY A 396 4.27 -14.43 8.04
C GLY A 396 4.30 -13.47 6.85
N PHE A 397 5.04 -12.37 6.92
CA PHE A 397 5.25 -11.49 5.76
C PHE A 397 6.23 -12.12 4.76
N VAL A 398 5.98 -11.88 3.48
CA VAL A 398 6.87 -12.22 2.36
C VAL A 398 6.86 -11.06 1.38
N THR A 399 8.04 -10.56 1.05
CA THR A 399 8.26 -9.55 0.02
C THR A 399 8.60 -10.22 -1.31
N VAL A 400 7.95 -9.78 -2.38
CA VAL A 400 8.23 -10.19 -3.76
C VAL A 400 9.11 -9.15 -4.43
N ILE A 401 10.25 -9.58 -4.96
CA ILE A 401 11.26 -8.71 -5.54
C ILE A 401 11.47 -9.10 -7.00
N ARG A 402 11.38 -8.13 -7.91
CA ARG A 402 11.67 -8.27 -9.34
C ARG A 402 12.98 -7.60 -9.68
N TYR A 403 13.71 -8.17 -10.64
CA TYR A 403 14.98 -7.63 -11.13
C TYR A 403 14.86 -7.31 -12.63
N ASN A 404 15.35 -6.14 -13.01
CA ASN A 404 15.42 -5.70 -14.40
C ASN A 404 16.76 -4.95 -14.58
N LEU A 405 17.57 -5.35 -15.56
CA LEU A 405 18.88 -4.75 -15.80
C LEU A 405 18.81 -3.24 -16.11
N ALA A 406 17.73 -2.78 -16.75
CA ALA A 406 17.56 -1.37 -17.12
C ALA A 406 17.15 -0.49 -15.93
N ASP A 407 16.13 -0.93 -15.17
CA ASP A 407 15.45 -0.06 -14.20
C ASP A 407 15.64 -0.49 -12.73
N ALA A 408 15.94 -1.76 -12.47
CA ALA A 408 15.99 -2.32 -11.12
C ALA A 408 17.06 -3.44 -10.98
N PRO A 409 18.36 -3.15 -11.27
CA PRO A 409 19.42 -4.15 -11.20
C PRO A 409 19.65 -4.68 -9.78
N LEU A 410 19.29 -3.88 -8.78
CA LEU A 410 19.42 -4.19 -7.35
C LEU A 410 18.13 -4.73 -6.72
N GLY A 411 17.11 -4.96 -7.54
CA GLY A 411 15.79 -5.45 -7.12
C GLY A 411 14.82 -4.33 -6.76
N LYS A 412 13.56 -4.52 -7.15
CA LYS A 412 12.42 -3.66 -6.78
C LYS A 412 11.36 -4.51 -6.10
N ALA A 413 10.87 -4.09 -4.94
CA ALA A 413 9.72 -4.75 -4.32
C ALA A 413 8.46 -4.46 -5.15
N THR A 414 7.77 -5.51 -5.59
CA THR A 414 6.56 -5.40 -6.42
C THR A 414 5.31 -5.90 -5.71
N ALA A 415 5.46 -6.60 -4.59
CA ALA A 415 4.36 -6.95 -3.69
C ALA A 415 4.88 -7.30 -2.29
N VAL A 416 4.00 -7.19 -1.31
CA VAL A 416 4.17 -7.80 0.01
C VAL A 416 2.87 -8.46 0.43
N PHE A 417 2.95 -9.65 1.00
CA PHE A 417 1.77 -10.34 1.53
C PHE A 417 2.08 -11.02 2.85
N ASN A 418 1.06 -11.16 3.70
CA ASN A 418 1.14 -11.97 4.90
C ASN A 418 0.33 -13.25 4.69
N TRP A 419 0.99 -14.40 4.62
CA TRP A 419 0.33 -15.69 4.35
C TRP A 419 -0.46 -16.24 5.55
N ARG A 420 -0.27 -15.68 6.75
CA ARG A 420 -1.04 -16.01 7.97
C ARG A 420 -2.36 -15.25 8.01
N THR A 421 -2.32 -13.94 7.77
CA THR A 421 -3.50 -13.06 7.87
C THR A 421 -4.25 -12.90 6.55
N GLY A 422 -3.59 -13.13 5.43
CA GLY A 422 -4.14 -12.97 4.09
C GLY A 422 -4.16 -11.52 3.58
N ALA A 423 -3.53 -10.58 4.30
CA ALA A 423 -3.39 -9.19 3.86
C ALA A 423 -2.29 -9.07 2.79
N MET A 424 -2.52 -8.26 1.75
CA MET A 424 -1.59 -8.10 0.63
C MET A 424 -1.61 -6.68 0.09
N GLU A 425 -0.44 -6.24 -0.36
CA GLU A 425 -0.26 -5.07 -1.21
C GLU A 425 0.49 -5.52 -2.47
N VAL A 426 -0.08 -5.25 -3.66
CA VAL A 426 0.47 -5.69 -4.95
C VAL A 426 0.59 -4.49 -5.88
N SER A 427 1.77 -4.25 -6.43
CA SER A 427 1.98 -3.16 -7.39
C SER A 427 1.11 -3.36 -8.64
N PRO A 428 0.70 -2.27 -9.32
CA PRO A 428 -0.17 -2.36 -10.50
C PRO A 428 0.40 -3.17 -11.67
N GLN A 429 1.74 -3.31 -11.72
CA GLN A 429 2.45 -4.04 -12.76
C GLN A 429 2.74 -5.51 -12.36
N GLU A 430 2.31 -5.96 -11.18
CA GLU A 430 2.54 -7.33 -10.71
C GLU A 430 1.26 -8.18 -10.81
N SER A 431 1.44 -9.48 -11.04
CA SER A 431 0.32 -10.40 -11.21
C SER A 431 -0.32 -10.74 -9.86
N VAL A 432 -1.51 -10.18 -9.59
CA VAL A 432 -2.29 -10.51 -8.39
C VAL A 432 -2.55 -12.01 -8.27
N VAL A 433 -2.83 -12.70 -9.38
CA VAL A 433 -3.06 -14.14 -9.39
C VAL A 433 -1.82 -14.90 -8.91
N LEU A 434 -0.62 -14.48 -9.33
CA LEU A 434 0.63 -15.07 -8.86
C LEU A 434 0.83 -14.86 -7.35
N ILE A 435 0.56 -13.66 -6.84
CA ILE A 435 0.66 -13.36 -5.39
C ILE A 435 -0.35 -14.20 -4.59
N LEU A 436 -1.58 -14.37 -5.09
CA LEU A 436 -2.59 -15.23 -4.47
C LEU A 436 -2.15 -16.70 -4.44
N LEU A 437 -1.51 -17.20 -5.51
CA LEU A 437 -0.92 -18.54 -5.56
C LEU A 437 0.19 -18.68 -4.52
N PHE A 438 1.17 -17.78 -4.50
CA PHE A 438 2.27 -17.82 -3.52
C PHE A 438 1.75 -17.83 -2.09
N SER A 439 0.87 -16.90 -1.74
CA SER A 439 0.29 -16.83 -0.40
C SER A 439 -0.46 -18.12 -0.02
N SER A 440 -1.26 -18.65 -0.95
CA SER A 440 -2.05 -19.86 -0.70
C SER A 440 -1.18 -21.11 -0.59
N ILE A 441 -0.17 -21.25 -1.46
CA ILE A 441 0.79 -22.36 -1.46
C ILE A 441 1.61 -22.35 -0.17
N ILE A 442 2.14 -21.20 0.23
CA ILE A 442 2.93 -21.07 1.46
C ILE A 442 2.06 -21.38 2.68
N SER A 443 0.88 -20.75 2.78
CA SER A 443 -0.08 -21.01 3.86
C SER A 443 -0.43 -22.50 3.96
N ARG A 444 -0.70 -23.15 2.82
CA ARG A 444 -1.04 -24.57 2.78
C ARG A 444 0.14 -25.46 3.16
N SER A 445 1.34 -25.16 2.65
CA SER A 445 2.54 -25.93 2.92
C SER A 445 2.91 -25.90 4.40
N VAL A 446 2.82 -24.73 5.04
CA VAL A 446 3.10 -24.57 6.48
C VAL A 446 2.07 -25.33 7.32
N LEU A 447 0.78 -25.21 7.02
CA LEU A 447 -0.29 -25.93 7.74
C LEU A 447 -0.10 -27.45 7.64
N ASP A 448 0.25 -27.94 6.45
CA ASP A 448 0.51 -29.36 6.20
C ASP A 448 1.75 -29.86 6.97
N MET A 449 2.85 -29.10 6.97
CA MET A 449 4.08 -29.46 7.71
C MET A 449 3.89 -29.40 9.23
N LYS A 450 3.06 -28.49 9.74
CA LYS A 450 2.71 -28.41 11.18
C LYS A 450 1.64 -29.42 11.60
N HIS A 451 1.12 -30.25 10.69
CA HIS A 451 0.00 -31.17 10.95
C HIS A 451 -1.24 -30.48 11.55
N ILE A 452 -1.45 -29.19 11.24
CA ILE A 452 -2.59 -28.43 11.76
C ILE A 452 -3.85 -28.82 10.98
N LYS A 453 -4.83 -29.41 11.68
CA LYS A 453 -6.13 -29.71 11.09
C LYS A 453 -6.88 -28.41 10.81
N VAL A 454 -7.18 -28.15 9.53
CA VAL A 454 -8.03 -27.03 9.12
C VAL A 454 -9.46 -27.31 9.61
N LYS A 455 -9.97 -26.46 10.50
CA LYS A 455 -11.37 -26.51 10.92
C LYS A 455 -12.23 -25.76 9.90
N PHE A 456 -13.25 -26.42 9.36
CA PHE A 456 -14.25 -25.73 8.55
C PHE A 456 -15.02 -24.75 9.43
N ASN A 457 -15.01 -23.47 9.06
CA ASN A 457 -15.86 -22.47 9.71
C ASN A 457 -17.31 -22.84 9.42
N ARG A 458 -17.98 -23.44 10.40
CA ARG A 458 -19.39 -23.78 10.26
C ARG A 458 -20.26 -22.52 10.26
N HIS A 459 -19.88 -21.47 10.98
CA HIS A 459 -20.67 -20.25 11.12
C HIS A 459 -19.78 -19.00 11.15
N ARG A 460 -19.90 -18.15 10.13
CA ARG A 460 -19.75 -16.69 10.20
C ARG A 460 -20.28 -16.10 8.89
N ARG A 461 -21.41 -15.40 8.96
CA ARG A 461 -21.76 -14.43 7.93
C ARG A 461 -20.77 -13.27 8.02
N PRO A 462 -20.29 -12.67 6.92
CA PRO A 462 -19.81 -11.30 7.00
C PRO A 462 -20.99 -10.42 7.47
N PRO A 463 -20.77 -9.45 8.37
CA PRO A 463 -21.79 -8.46 8.67
C PRO A 463 -22.14 -7.67 7.39
N PRO A 464 -23.39 -7.16 7.29
CA PRO A 464 -23.86 -6.41 6.13
C PRO A 464 -23.01 -5.17 5.83
#